data_AF-A0A956J732-F1
#
_entry.id   AF-A0A956J732-F1
#
_cell.length_a   1.000
_cell.length_b   1.000
_cell.length_c   1.000
_cell.angle_alpha   90.00
_cell.angle_beta   90.00
_cell.angle_gamma   90.00
#
_symmetry.space_group_name_H-M   'P 1'
#
loop_
_entity.id
_entity.type
_entity.pdbx_description
1 polymer ?
#
loop_
_entity_poly.entity_id
_entity_poly.type
_entity_poly.pdbx_seq_one_letter_code
_entity_poly.pdbx_strand_id
1 'polypeptide(L)'
;VLTCLREQVESRLRNAGPRSVDGLLQLYGAAPPPARDAIRQAISAVEISGDWLAPVLDLAVELADHALEESLMASMPAASLARWLARQIHDRPSNADSLRHRALELALNRRSPELAFAAWAGDSPRGLAAAASLVERHPDAAPNFEVLLAEQPDEQQLAWCLDCPVEALQDLAVRHAAERFGASRLPPARIAERCEGHRLGAAIFVRACPSLYEHELTGILQGHPILALDLVVLSLKSASSPSAITKTAIRVTPSERLWSPALHTALAVDSVSRNFGSLQVLVQRLLSDLATNSVDPEEAGVWLATPAIASALRAATSWDIERPFVNRSPDLLHRVIRATARVRDLSTDPGTVRPLGLLLARAWGDQIAQNIPALLTLLPVPVPADQGDLLLRAEVFGTLRHAPPEGAWILAERCFHPVYTSILNNSPILTLVTWRSSLRPNAAKYCRHWLLDTWCERRWPTESFITSLANDRALAERVFKRAAKVSRTTQAFLLALGRPLRAHPELWRVWADIVS
;
A
#
# COMPACT_ATOMS: atom_id res chain seq x y z
N VAL A 1 32.01 25.04 63.65
CA VAL A 1 32.78 23.78 63.44
C VAL A 1 32.46 23.18 62.08
N LEU A 2 31.21 22.78 61.80
CA LEU A 2 30.83 22.18 60.51
C LEU A 2 31.14 23.08 59.30
N THR A 3 30.92 24.40 59.39
CA THR A 3 31.28 25.37 58.34
C THR A 3 32.79 25.41 58.07
N CYS A 4 33.61 25.36 59.13
CA CYS A 4 35.07 25.35 59.04
C CYS A 4 35.59 24.02 58.49
N LEU A 5 34.92 22.91 58.82
CA LEU A 5 35.19 21.58 58.28
C LEU A 5 34.86 21.53 56.78
N ARG A 6 33.74 22.15 56.37
CA ARG A 6 33.36 22.32 54.97
C ARG A 6 34.40 23.11 54.18
N GLU A 7 34.81 24.28 54.70
CA GLU A 7 35.83 25.13 54.07
C GLU A 7 37.20 24.44 53.96
N GLN A 8 37.60 23.65 54.98
CA GLN A 8 38.83 22.86 54.92
C GLN A 8 38.76 21.72 53.90
N VAL A 9 37.62 21.04 53.79
CA VAL A 9 37.42 19.98 52.80
C VAL A 9 37.40 20.57 51.40
N GLU A 10 36.67 21.68 51.17
CA GLU A 10 36.68 22.41 49.90
C GLU A 10 38.08 22.90 49.52
N SER A 11 38.83 23.46 50.48
CA SER A 11 40.20 23.93 50.28
C SER A 11 41.15 22.78 49.92
N ARG A 12 41.04 21.64 50.62
CA ARG A 12 41.85 20.45 50.32
C ARG A 12 41.50 19.84 48.97
N LEU A 13 40.22 19.79 48.61
CA LEU A 13 39.75 19.31 47.30
C LEU A 13 40.29 20.17 46.15
N ARG A 14 40.29 21.51 46.29
CA ARG A 14 40.79 22.43 45.25
C ARG A 14 42.32 22.41 45.12
N ASN A 15 43.05 22.16 46.21
CA ASN A 15 44.51 22.26 46.26
C ASN A 15 45.24 20.94 46.02
N ALA A 16 44.54 19.80 46.05
CA ALA A 16 45.19 18.51 46.00
C ALA A 16 45.15 17.92 44.59
N GLY A 17 46.33 17.78 43.98
CA GLY A 17 46.50 17.07 42.71
C GLY A 17 46.11 15.58 42.78
N PRO A 18 46.24 14.82 41.67
CA PRO A 18 45.61 13.51 41.44
C PRO A 18 45.97 12.35 42.41
N ARG A 19 46.74 12.58 43.48
CA ARG A 19 47.15 11.60 44.51
C ARG A 19 46.40 11.74 45.85
N SER A 20 45.32 12.52 45.91
CA SER A 20 44.66 12.89 47.17
C SER A 20 43.36 12.14 47.50
N VAL A 21 42.92 11.27 46.58
CA VAL A 21 41.67 10.50 46.70
C VAL A 21 41.72 9.59 47.93
N ASP A 22 42.82 8.89 48.19
CA ASP A 22 42.99 8.04 49.38
C ASP A 22 42.79 8.80 50.70
N GLY A 23 43.22 10.08 50.75
CA GLY A 23 43.08 10.91 51.95
C GLY A 23 41.64 11.35 52.22
N LEU A 24 40.86 11.60 51.16
CA LEU A 24 39.42 11.89 51.25
C LEU A 24 38.61 10.64 51.57
N LEU A 25 38.96 9.50 50.97
CA LEU A 25 38.37 8.19 51.26
C LEU A 25 38.58 7.80 52.74
N GLN A 26 39.79 7.99 53.26
CA GLN A 26 40.10 7.79 54.69
C GLN A 26 39.32 8.75 55.61
N LEU A 27 39.19 10.02 55.22
CA LEU A 27 38.43 11.03 55.97
C LEU A 27 36.93 10.72 56.02
N TYR A 28 36.33 10.28 54.91
CA TYR A 28 34.91 9.96 54.85
C TYR A 28 34.57 8.69 55.63
N GLY A 29 35.39 7.64 55.50
CA GLY A 29 35.22 6.38 56.23
C GLY A 29 35.31 6.55 57.75
N ALA A 30 36.21 7.42 58.22
CA ALA A 30 36.43 7.69 59.64
C ALA A 30 35.50 8.76 60.25
N ALA A 31 34.71 9.48 59.43
CA ALA A 31 33.90 10.60 59.90
C ALA A 31 32.60 10.16 60.59
N PRO A 32 32.21 10.77 61.73
CA PRO A 32 30.91 10.57 62.35
C PRO A 32 29.77 11.19 61.50
N PRO A 33 28.50 10.76 61.66
CA PRO A 33 27.39 11.13 60.78
C PRO A 33 27.25 12.64 60.46
N PRO A 34 27.34 13.58 61.43
CA PRO A 34 27.19 15.01 61.13
C PRO A 34 28.38 15.59 60.35
N ALA A 35 29.57 14.96 60.41
CA ALA A 35 30.71 15.35 59.59
C ALA A 35 30.60 14.80 58.16
N ARG A 36 29.90 13.66 57.95
CA ARG A 36 29.62 13.12 56.62
C ARG A 36 28.71 14.05 55.80
N ASP A 37 27.72 14.68 56.43
CA ASP A 37 26.86 15.67 55.76
C ASP A 37 27.62 16.92 55.31
N ALA A 38 28.58 17.40 56.12
CA ALA A 38 29.45 18.51 55.73
C ALA A 38 30.39 18.13 54.58
N ILE A 39 30.87 16.89 54.55
CA ILE A 39 31.70 16.38 53.44
C ILE A 39 30.84 16.18 52.18
N ARG A 40 29.60 15.66 52.27
CA ARG A 40 28.65 15.60 51.15
C ARG A 40 28.45 16.96 50.51
N GLN A 41 28.12 17.98 51.32
CA GLN A 41 27.92 19.34 50.82
C GLN A 41 29.17 19.92 50.17
N ALA A 42 30.36 19.67 50.73
CA ALA A 42 31.63 20.12 50.16
C ALA A 42 31.93 19.44 48.81
N ILE A 43 31.66 18.12 48.68
CA ILE A 43 31.85 17.38 47.43
C ILE A 43 30.90 17.89 46.35
N SER A 44 29.63 18.15 46.68
CA SER A 44 28.65 18.72 45.74
C SER A 44 28.94 20.18 45.33
N ALA A 45 29.77 20.90 46.09
CA ALA A 45 30.09 22.31 45.86
C ALA A 45 31.38 22.53 45.06
N VAL A 46 32.18 21.49 44.82
CA VAL A 46 33.43 21.59 44.06
C VAL A 46 33.19 21.09 42.64
N GLU A 47 33.57 21.89 41.63
CA GLU A 47 33.69 21.44 40.24
C GLU A 47 34.87 20.46 40.14
N ILE A 48 34.59 19.21 40.50
CA ILE A 48 35.52 18.09 40.42
C ILE A 48 35.46 17.55 38.99
N SER A 49 36.59 17.42 38.29
CA SER A 49 36.58 16.79 36.97
C SER A 49 36.13 15.32 37.07
N GLY A 50 35.45 14.82 36.05
CA GLY A 50 34.74 13.54 36.10
C GLY A 50 35.59 12.31 36.44
N ASP A 51 36.92 12.40 36.39
CA ASP A 51 37.82 11.30 36.74
C ASP A 51 37.99 11.10 38.26
N TRP A 52 37.58 12.06 39.09
CA TRP A 52 37.79 12.05 40.55
C TRP A 52 36.51 11.64 41.29
N LEU A 53 35.36 11.76 40.64
CA LEU A 53 34.05 11.37 41.20
C LEU A 53 33.85 9.85 41.20
N ALA A 54 34.46 9.11 40.26
CA ALA A 54 34.27 7.66 40.17
C ALA A 54 34.77 6.87 41.40
N PRO A 55 36.00 7.09 41.95
CA PRO A 55 36.45 6.38 43.15
C PRO A 55 35.66 6.73 44.42
N VAL A 56 35.17 7.98 44.52
CA VAL A 56 34.34 8.42 45.66
C VAL A 56 32.96 7.77 45.57
N LEU A 57 32.45 7.60 44.35
CA LEU A 57 31.19 6.91 44.11
C LEU A 57 31.31 5.40 44.40
N ASP A 58 32.44 4.75 44.08
CA ASP A 58 32.72 3.37 44.46
C ASP A 58 32.64 3.17 45.98
N LEU A 59 33.27 4.08 46.75
CA LEU A 59 33.21 4.06 48.22
C LEU A 59 31.80 4.32 48.74
N ALA A 60 31.04 5.24 48.14
CA ALA A 60 29.66 5.50 48.52
C ALA A 60 28.81 4.23 48.42
N VAL A 61 28.99 3.45 47.35
CA VAL A 61 28.32 2.17 47.17
C VAL A 61 28.80 1.11 48.18
N GLU A 62 30.11 1.02 48.44
CA GLU A 62 30.65 0.10 49.46
C GLU A 62 30.13 0.40 50.87
N LEU A 63 29.94 1.67 51.20
CA LEU A 63 29.39 2.12 52.49
C LEU A 63 27.86 2.10 52.54
N ALA A 64 27.18 1.68 51.47
CA ALA A 64 25.71 1.76 51.32
C ALA A 64 25.13 3.16 51.58
N ASP A 65 25.87 4.20 51.20
CA ASP A 65 25.49 5.59 51.39
C ASP A 65 24.73 6.14 50.16
N HIS A 66 23.43 5.83 50.11
CA HIS A 66 22.58 6.19 48.97
C HIS A 66 22.44 7.70 48.72
N ALA A 67 22.51 8.53 49.76
CA ALA A 67 22.35 9.99 49.61
C ALA A 67 23.60 10.62 48.98
N LEU A 68 24.79 10.12 49.34
CA LEU A 68 26.04 10.51 48.68
C LEU A 68 26.08 9.99 47.24
N GLU A 69 25.68 8.73 47.02
CA GLU A 69 25.59 8.09 45.70
C GLU A 69 24.72 8.93 44.73
N GLU A 70 23.49 9.29 45.13
CA GLU A 70 22.60 10.11 44.30
C GLU A 70 23.18 11.49 43.98
N SER A 71 23.75 12.16 44.99
CA SER A 71 24.34 13.49 44.83
C SER A 71 25.51 13.46 43.84
N LEU A 72 26.41 12.49 44.00
CA LEU A 72 27.57 12.30 43.11
C LEU A 72 27.13 11.97 41.68
N MET A 73 26.17 11.07 41.52
CA MET A 73 25.65 10.70 40.20
C MET A 73 24.93 11.88 39.53
N ALA A 74 24.24 12.73 40.29
CA ALA A 74 23.59 13.96 39.80
C ALA A 74 24.58 15.09 39.46
N SER A 75 25.78 15.10 40.03
CA SER A 75 26.83 16.09 39.72
C SER A 75 27.81 15.63 38.63
N MET A 76 27.95 14.32 38.41
CA MET A 76 28.97 13.78 37.49
C MET A 76 28.58 13.98 36.02
N PRO A 77 29.53 14.34 35.12
CA PRO A 77 29.30 14.38 33.68
C PRO A 77 28.81 13.05 33.14
N ALA A 78 27.90 13.08 32.14
CA ALA A 78 27.26 11.88 31.59
C ALA A 78 28.26 10.82 31.13
N ALA A 79 29.31 11.20 30.38
CA ALA A 79 30.35 10.28 29.91
C ALA A 79 31.14 9.59 31.04
N SER A 80 31.43 10.29 32.14
CA SER A 80 32.12 9.69 33.29
C SER A 80 31.19 8.77 34.09
N LEU A 81 29.93 9.18 34.26
CA LEU A 81 28.91 8.36 34.89
C LEU A 81 28.64 7.08 34.08
N ALA A 82 28.57 7.18 32.75
CA ALA A 82 28.45 6.05 31.84
C ALA A 82 29.59 5.04 32.02
N ARG A 83 30.85 5.51 31.98
CA ARG A 83 32.03 4.65 32.19
C ARG A 83 32.03 3.98 33.57
N TRP A 84 31.57 4.69 34.60
CA TRP A 84 31.43 4.13 35.94
C TRP A 84 30.34 3.06 36.02
N LEU A 85 29.14 3.35 35.51
CA LEU A 85 28.00 2.42 35.48
C LEU A 85 28.35 1.13 34.72
N ALA A 86 28.99 1.25 33.55
CA ALA A 86 29.40 0.10 32.74
C ALA A 86 30.35 -0.83 33.51
N ARG A 87 31.33 -0.26 34.24
CA ARG A 87 32.24 -1.03 35.11
C ARG A 87 31.49 -1.71 36.26
N GLN A 88 30.64 -0.97 36.97
CA GLN A 88 29.91 -1.52 38.12
C GLN A 88 28.95 -2.65 37.72
N ILE A 89 28.28 -2.53 36.58
CA ILE A 89 27.40 -3.58 36.05
C ILE A 89 28.20 -4.83 35.66
N HIS A 90 29.42 -4.65 35.14
CA HIS A 90 30.32 -5.76 34.81
C HIS A 90 30.87 -6.45 36.07
N ASP A 91 31.36 -5.67 37.03
CA ASP A 91 32.06 -6.16 38.21
C ASP A 91 31.11 -6.74 39.27
N ARG A 92 29.81 -6.36 39.24
CA ARG A 92 28.80 -6.75 40.26
C ARG A 92 27.51 -7.30 39.63
N PRO A 93 27.54 -8.50 39.02
CA PRO A 93 26.41 -9.06 38.28
C PRO A 93 25.14 -9.28 39.14
N SER A 94 25.28 -9.51 40.45
CA SER A 94 24.13 -9.66 41.36
C SER A 94 23.31 -8.39 41.56
N ASN A 95 23.90 -7.20 41.29
CA ASN A 95 23.23 -5.90 41.40
C ASN A 95 23.00 -5.24 40.03
N ALA A 96 23.35 -5.92 38.94
CA ALA A 96 23.33 -5.37 37.59
C ALA A 96 21.94 -4.84 37.19
N ASP A 97 20.86 -5.54 37.53
CA ASP A 97 19.50 -5.12 37.16
C ASP A 97 19.03 -3.87 37.90
N SER A 98 19.41 -3.72 39.18
CA SER A 98 19.13 -2.50 39.94
C SER A 98 19.92 -1.30 39.39
N LEU A 99 21.20 -1.52 39.04
CA LEU A 99 22.05 -0.48 38.45
C LEU A 99 21.57 -0.10 37.05
N ARG A 100 21.09 -1.07 36.26
CA ARG A 100 20.45 -0.84 34.96
C ARG A 100 19.22 0.04 35.06
N HIS A 101 18.32 -0.28 35.98
CA HIS A 101 17.11 0.53 36.22
C HIS A 101 17.47 1.96 36.61
N ARG A 102 18.40 2.12 37.55
CA ARG A 102 18.82 3.44 38.02
C ARG A 102 19.54 4.26 36.94
N ALA A 103 20.38 3.61 36.15
CA ALA A 103 21.02 4.22 34.98
C ALA A 103 19.99 4.71 33.95
N LEU A 104 18.92 3.95 33.73
CA LEU A 104 17.84 4.30 32.82
C LEU A 104 17.00 5.49 33.34
N GLU A 105 16.73 5.55 34.63
CA GLU A 105 16.09 6.71 35.27
C GLU A 105 16.95 7.98 35.14
N LEU A 106 18.26 7.86 35.35
CA LEU A 106 19.19 8.99 35.18
C LEU A 106 19.33 9.41 33.74
N ALA A 107 19.36 8.45 32.82
CA ALA A 107 19.36 8.71 31.39
C ALA A 107 18.11 9.51 31.01
N LEU A 108 16.93 9.15 31.53
CA LEU A 108 15.68 9.88 31.31
C LEU A 108 15.71 11.29 31.91
N ASN A 109 16.12 11.42 33.18
CA ASN A 109 16.20 12.71 33.86
C ASN A 109 17.18 13.67 33.18
N ARG A 110 18.29 13.14 32.65
CA ARG A 110 19.36 13.92 32.01
C ARG A 110 19.26 13.96 30.48
N ARG A 111 18.27 13.27 29.89
CA ARG A 111 18.11 13.07 28.44
C ARG A 111 19.40 12.61 27.74
N SER A 112 20.11 11.65 28.35
CA SER A 112 21.42 11.19 27.87
C SER A 112 21.34 9.73 27.39
N PRO A 113 21.39 9.48 26.06
CA PRO A 113 21.44 8.13 25.50
C PRO A 113 22.68 7.35 25.90
N GLU A 114 23.80 8.03 26.14
CA GLU A 114 25.07 7.44 26.60
C GLU A 114 24.89 6.70 27.93
N LEU A 115 24.13 7.29 28.87
CA LEU A 115 23.81 6.67 30.15
C LEU A 115 22.89 5.46 29.98
N ALA A 116 21.90 5.57 29.09
CA ALA A 116 21.01 4.46 28.79
C ALA A 116 21.78 3.28 28.19
N PHE A 117 22.72 3.53 27.29
CA PHE A 117 23.53 2.47 26.69
C PHE A 117 24.55 1.88 27.66
N ALA A 118 25.22 2.72 28.47
CA ALA A 118 26.18 2.26 29.47
C ALA A 118 25.59 1.26 30.47
N ALA A 119 24.30 1.43 30.81
CA ALA A 119 23.53 0.48 31.60
C ALA A 119 23.56 -0.95 31.03
N TRP A 120 23.69 -1.07 29.71
CA TRP A 120 23.57 -2.30 28.95
C TRP A 120 24.82 -2.61 28.12
N ALA A 121 25.97 -2.00 28.42
CA ALA A 121 27.19 -2.06 27.59
C ALA A 121 27.81 -3.47 27.41
N GLY A 122 27.23 -4.52 27.98
CA GLY A 122 27.58 -5.93 27.72
C GLY A 122 26.51 -6.73 26.96
N ASP A 123 25.34 -6.14 26.70
CA ASP A 123 24.20 -6.71 25.98
C ASP A 123 23.73 -5.67 24.94
N SER A 124 24.60 -5.45 23.94
CA SER A 124 24.47 -4.35 22.97
C SER A 124 23.11 -4.25 22.27
N PRO A 125 22.37 -5.34 21.97
CA PRO A 125 21.03 -5.22 21.40
C PRO A 125 20.05 -4.56 22.39
N ARG A 126 20.10 -4.93 23.68
CA ARG A 126 19.25 -4.33 24.71
C ARG A 126 19.63 -2.88 24.99
N GLY A 127 20.92 -2.55 24.94
CA GLY A 127 21.40 -1.18 25.11
C GLY A 127 20.92 -0.24 24.01
N LEU A 128 21.01 -0.67 22.75
CA LEU A 128 20.48 0.11 21.63
C LEU A 128 18.95 0.27 21.71
N ALA A 129 18.22 -0.77 22.11
CA ALA A 129 16.76 -0.70 22.28
C ALA A 129 16.36 0.27 23.41
N ALA A 130 17.07 0.26 24.54
CA ALA A 130 16.83 1.16 25.66
C ALA A 130 17.13 2.63 25.29
N ALA A 131 18.24 2.88 24.60
CA ALA A 131 18.60 4.21 24.12
C ALA A 131 17.60 4.71 23.04
N ALA A 132 17.16 3.85 22.13
CA ALA A 132 16.15 4.20 21.12
C ALA A 132 14.79 4.57 21.76
N SER A 133 14.37 3.84 22.80
CA SER A 133 13.16 4.13 23.58
C SER A 133 13.24 5.47 24.35
N LEU A 134 14.45 5.97 24.57
CA LEU A 134 14.67 7.30 25.14
C LEU A 134 14.51 8.39 24.08
N VAL A 135 15.06 8.19 22.88
CA VAL A 135 14.88 9.13 21.75
C VAL A 135 13.41 9.25 21.36
N GLU A 136 12.65 8.16 21.41
CA GLU A 136 11.20 8.20 21.17
C GLU A 136 10.46 9.16 22.12
N ARG A 137 10.89 9.20 23.39
CA ARG A 137 10.34 10.12 24.40
C ARG A 137 10.96 11.52 24.35
N HIS A 138 12.17 11.64 23.84
CA HIS A 138 12.99 12.85 23.79
C HIS A 138 13.73 12.96 22.44
N PRO A 139 13.07 13.46 21.39
CA PRO A 139 13.65 13.52 20.04
C PRO A 139 14.94 14.35 19.94
N ASP A 140 15.16 15.29 20.86
CA ASP A 140 16.39 16.08 21.03
C ASP A 140 17.63 15.22 21.33
N ALA A 141 17.44 13.98 21.77
CA ALA A 141 18.51 13.03 22.05
C ALA A 141 19.01 12.25 20.81
N ALA A 142 18.40 12.43 19.63
CA ALA A 142 18.77 11.71 18.40
C ALA A 142 20.25 11.87 17.97
N PRO A 143 20.90 13.05 18.05
CA PRO A 143 22.32 13.20 17.68
C PRO A 143 23.26 12.37 18.56
N ASN A 144 22.95 12.26 19.86
CA ASN A 144 23.74 11.46 20.80
C ASN A 144 23.56 9.95 20.52
N PHE A 145 22.37 9.54 20.06
CA PHE A 145 22.14 8.17 19.61
C PHE A 145 22.92 7.83 18.33
N GLU A 146 23.06 8.77 17.40
CA GLU A 146 23.85 8.59 16.17
C GLU A 146 25.33 8.30 16.47
N VAL A 147 25.93 9.07 17.39
CA VAL A 147 27.32 8.82 17.87
C VAL A 147 27.43 7.44 18.50
N LEU A 148 26.48 7.09 19.37
CA LEU A 148 26.45 5.81 20.07
C LEU A 148 26.33 4.61 19.12
N LEU A 149 25.46 4.73 18.12
CA LEU A 149 25.28 3.69 17.09
C LEU A 149 26.60 3.49 16.34
N ALA A 150 27.31 4.57 15.99
CA ALA A 150 28.58 4.50 15.27
C ALA A 150 29.72 3.81 16.06
N GLU A 151 29.64 3.75 17.39
CA GLU A 151 30.62 3.03 18.23
C GLU A 151 30.42 1.52 18.27
N GLN A 152 29.29 1.00 17.78
CA GLN A 152 29.00 -0.44 17.79
C GLN A 152 29.78 -1.19 16.71
N PRO A 153 29.98 -2.52 16.84
CA PRO A 153 30.44 -3.35 15.73
C PRO A 153 29.51 -3.22 14.50
N ASP A 154 30.10 -3.18 13.30
CA ASP A 154 29.36 -2.96 12.04
C ASP A 154 28.17 -3.92 11.87
N GLU A 155 28.31 -5.20 12.24
CA GLU A 155 27.22 -6.18 12.14
C GLU A 155 26.04 -5.85 13.07
N GLN A 156 26.31 -5.34 14.26
CA GLN A 156 25.29 -4.95 15.23
C GLN A 156 24.60 -3.64 14.83
N GLN A 157 25.37 -2.69 14.28
CA GLN A 157 24.81 -1.48 13.68
C GLN A 157 23.81 -1.83 12.58
N LEU A 158 24.24 -2.67 11.63
CA LEU A 158 23.41 -3.08 10.50
C LEU A 158 22.16 -3.84 10.95
N ALA A 159 22.30 -4.81 11.86
CA ALA A 159 21.17 -5.57 12.40
C ALA A 159 20.14 -4.64 13.06
N TRP A 160 20.59 -3.68 13.87
CA TRP A 160 19.68 -2.71 14.50
C TRP A 160 19.03 -1.79 13.47
N CYS A 161 19.78 -1.31 12.47
CA CYS A 161 19.24 -0.44 11.44
C CYS A 161 18.18 -1.13 10.57
N LEU A 162 18.36 -2.41 10.28
CA LEU A 162 17.42 -3.21 9.48
C LEU A 162 16.05 -3.36 10.17
N ASP A 163 16.05 -3.54 11.50
CA ASP A 163 14.85 -3.80 12.30
C ASP A 163 14.51 -2.68 13.30
N CYS A 164 14.94 -1.45 13.02
CA CYS A 164 14.73 -0.32 13.93
C CYS A 164 13.23 -0.15 14.26
N PRO A 165 12.83 -0.30 15.54
CA PRO A 165 11.43 -0.31 15.90
C PRO A 165 10.82 1.09 16.06
N VAL A 166 11.68 2.12 16.23
CA VAL A 166 11.30 3.48 16.62
C VAL A 166 11.14 4.38 15.40
N GLU A 167 9.93 4.89 15.16
CA GLU A 167 9.61 5.70 13.97
C GLU A 167 10.49 6.94 13.82
N ALA A 168 10.74 7.67 14.91
CA ALA A 168 11.58 8.87 14.91
C ALA A 168 13.04 8.60 14.47
N LEU A 169 13.51 7.35 14.53
CA LEU A 169 14.87 6.95 14.17
C LEU A 169 14.95 6.22 12.83
N GLN A 170 13.84 5.94 12.15
CA GLN A 170 13.86 5.14 10.91
C GLN A 170 14.67 5.82 9.81
N ASP A 171 14.54 7.14 9.63
CA ASP A 171 15.32 7.88 8.63
C ASP A 171 16.83 7.87 8.93
N LEU A 172 17.20 7.89 10.21
CA LEU A 172 18.60 7.75 10.64
C LEU A 172 19.11 6.33 10.34
N ALA A 173 18.35 5.31 10.72
CA ALA A 173 18.67 3.90 10.47
C ALA A 173 18.84 3.61 8.98
N VAL A 174 17.93 4.11 8.14
CA VAL A 174 17.98 3.96 6.68
C VAL A 174 19.23 4.64 6.10
N ARG A 175 19.58 5.84 6.57
CA ARG A 175 20.81 6.55 6.17
C ARG A 175 22.05 5.76 6.52
N HIS A 176 22.19 5.40 7.80
CA HIS A 176 23.37 4.71 8.30
C HIS A 176 23.61 3.37 7.60
N ALA A 177 22.57 2.54 7.47
CA ALA A 177 22.71 1.25 6.80
C ALA A 177 23.07 1.39 5.32
N ALA A 178 22.46 2.35 4.61
CA ALA A 178 22.76 2.58 3.20
C ALA A 178 24.21 3.07 3.00
N GLU A 179 24.68 4.00 3.85
CA GLU A 179 26.07 4.47 3.83
C GLU A 179 27.05 3.33 4.14
N ARG A 180 26.70 2.45 5.09
CA ARG A 180 27.53 1.28 5.38
C ARG A 180 27.60 0.28 4.25
N PHE A 181 26.47 -0.07 3.63
CA PHE A 181 26.49 -0.94 2.45
C PHE A 181 27.31 -0.34 1.30
N GLY A 182 27.23 0.98 1.11
CA GLY A 182 28.08 1.71 0.17
C GLY A 182 29.57 1.61 0.50
N ALA A 183 29.95 1.79 1.78
CA ALA A 183 31.32 1.69 2.25
C ALA A 183 31.89 0.26 2.11
N SER A 184 31.08 -0.76 2.37
CA SER A 184 31.46 -2.17 2.25
C SER A 184 31.57 -2.67 0.80
N ARG A 185 31.15 -1.85 -0.20
CA ARG A 185 31.15 -2.20 -1.64
C ARG A 185 30.49 -3.57 -1.92
N LEU A 186 29.46 -3.91 -1.16
CA LEU A 186 28.72 -5.15 -1.38
C LEU A 186 27.99 -5.08 -2.72
N PRO A 187 27.96 -6.19 -3.49
CA PRO A 187 27.16 -6.23 -4.71
C PRO A 187 25.67 -6.08 -4.35
N PRO A 188 24.85 -5.42 -5.19
CA PRO A 188 23.44 -5.17 -4.92
C PRO A 188 22.63 -6.42 -4.54
N ALA A 189 22.94 -7.59 -5.11
CA ALA A 189 22.31 -8.85 -4.74
C ALA A 189 22.54 -9.24 -3.27
N ARG A 190 23.73 -9.01 -2.72
CA ARG A 190 24.03 -9.27 -1.29
C ARG A 190 23.38 -8.24 -0.38
N ILE A 191 23.20 -7.01 -0.85
CA ILE A 191 22.43 -5.99 -0.12
C ILE A 191 20.96 -6.42 -0.06
N ALA A 192 20.39 -6.89 -1.17
CA ALA A 192 19.02 -7.41 -1.21
C ALA A 192 18.83 -8.58 -0.23
N GLU A 193 19.74 -9.56 -0.22
CA GLU A 193 19.72 -10.70 0.71
C GLU A 193 19.71 -10.24 2.18
N ARG A 194 20.48 -9.21 2.54
CA ARG A 194 20.50 -8.67 3.91
C ARG A 194 19.30 -7.79 4.24
N CYS A 195 18.61 -7.26 3.24
CA CYS A 195 17.42 -6.42 3.43
C CYS A 195 16.14 -7.24 3.48
N GLU A 196 16.11 -8.42 2.89
CA GLU A 196 14.90 -9.22 2.76
C GLU A 196 14.34 -9.67 4.12
N GLY A 197 13.04 -9.44 4.34
CA GLY A 197 12.35 -9.84 5.57
C GLY A 197 12.52 -8.89 6.76
N HIS A 198 13.27 -7.81 6.60
CA HIS A 198 13.51 -6.82 7.65
C HIS A 198 12.62 -5.58 7.51
N ARG A 199 12.27 -4.95 8.64
CA ARG A 199 11.28 -3.86 8.69
C ARG A 199 11.65 -2.67 7.80
N LEU A 200 12.92 -2.28 7.76
CA LEU A 200 13.42 -1.16 6.97
C LEU A 200 14.17 -1.59 5.70
N GLY A 201 14.18 -2.88 5.39
CA GLY A 201 14.95 -3.46 4.29
C GLY A 201 14.67 -2.82 2.93
N ALA A 202 13.40 -2.63 2.57
CA ALA A 202 13.02 -1.97 1.32
C ALA A 202 13.53 -0.52 1.23
N ALA A 203 13.43 0.25 2.32
CA ALA A 203 13.88 1.64 2.34
C ALA A 203 15.41 1.75 2.25
N ILE A 204 16.11 0.86 2.95
CA ILE A 204 17.57 0.75 2.90
C ILE A 204 18.03 0.34 1.49
N PHE A 205 17.39 -0.65 0.87
CA PHE A 205 17.73 -1.12 -0.46
C PHE A 205 17.58 -0.01 -1.52
N VAL A 206 16.47 0.73 -1.52
CA VAL A 206 16.25 1.86 -2.44
C VAL A 206 17.34 2.92 -2.28
N ARG A 207 17.75 3.20 -1.04
CA ARG A 207 18.77 4.22 -0.76
C ARG A 207 20.19 3.75 -1.08
N ALA A 208 20.50 2.49 -0.83
CA ALA A 208 21.81 1.90 -1.09
C ALA A 208 22.04 1.63 -2.59
N CYS A 209 20.98 1.38 -3.35
CA CYS A 209 21.05 1.00 -4.77
C CYS A 209 20.20 1.92 -5.68
N PRO A 210 20.46 3.25 -5.71
CA PRO A 210 19.59 4.19 -6.41
C PRO A 210 19.64 4.09 -7.95
N SER A 211 20.71 3.52 -8.51
CA SER A 211 21.03 3.59 -9.94
C SER A 211 21.18 2.22 -10.61
N LEU A 212 20.37 1.23 -10.22
CA LEU A 212 20.36 -0.08 -10.88
C LEU A 212 19.66 -0.04 -12.23
N TYR A 213 20.24 -0.72 -13.23
CA TYR A 213 19.58 -0.95 -14.50
C TYR A 213 18.43 -1.95 -14.35
N GLU A 214 17.38 -1.83 -15.18
CA GLU A 214 16.16 -2.63 -15.07
C GLU A 214 16.43 -4.15 -15.15
N HIS A 215 17.38 -4.58 -15.99
CA HIS A 215 17.73 -6.00 -16.15
C HIS A 215 18.41 -6.60 -14.91
N GLU A 216 19.34 -5.86 -14.30
CA GLU A 216 20.04 -6.27 -13.08
C GLU A 216 19.05 -6.33 -11.91
N LEU A 217 18.23 -5.28 -11.77
CA LEU A 217 17.20 -5.23 -10.75
C LEU A 217 16.19 -6.38 -10.89
N THR A 218 15.81 -6.73 -12.12
CA THR A 218 14.90 -7.85 -12.39
C THR A 218 15.49 -9.15 -11.84
N GLY A 219 16.75 -9.45 -12.13
CA GLY A 219 17.42 -10.66 -11.65
C GLY A 219 17.53 -10.70 -10.12
N ILE A 220 17.84 -9.56 -9.49
CA ILE A 220 17.91 -9.46 -8.02
C ILE A 220 16.55 -9.70 -7.38
N LEU A 221 15.53 -8.96 -7.80
CA LEU A 221 14.20 -9.01 -7.17
C LEU A 221 13.46 -10.33 -7.44
N GLN A 222 13.77 -11.03 -8.53
CA GLN A 222 13.28 -12.40 -8.74
C GLN A 222 13.83 -13.38 -7.70
N GLY A 223 15.06 -13.18 -7.22
CA GLY A 223 15.66 -13.97 -6.15
C GLY A 223 15.17 -13.60 -4.75
N HIS A 224 14.55 -12.42 -4.58
CA HIS A 224 14.16 -11.85 -3.29
C HIS A 224 12.70 -11.33 -3.30
N PRO A 225 11.70 -12.23 -3.39
CA PRO A 225 10.30 -11.86 -3.57
C PRO A 225 9.66 -11.17 -2.36
N ILE A 226 10.18 -11.35 -1.14
CA ILE A 226 9.66 -10.64 0.05
C ILE A 226 10.09 -9.18 -0.04
N LEU A 227 11.36 -8.93 -0.35
CA LEU A 227 11.87 -7.58 -0.57
C LEU A 227 11.14 -6.88 -1.72
N ALA A 228 10.85 -7.60 -2.81
CA ALA A 228 10.08 -7.04 -3.93
C ALA A 228 8.68 -6.57 -3.47
N LEU A 229 7.95 -7.36 -2.68
CA LEU A 229 6.66 -6.94 -2.12
C LEU A 229 6.79 -5.73 -1.19
N ASP A 230 7.80 -5.73 -0.31
CA ASP A 230 8.03 -4.62 0.62
C ASP A 230 8.35 -3.31 -0.10
N LEU A 231 9.06 -3.38 -1.24
CA LEU A 231 9.30 -2.23 -2.12
C LEU A 231 8.01 -1.67 -2.73
N VAL A 232 7.08 -2.55 -3.15
CA VAL A 232 5.76 -2.13 -3.63
C VAL A 232 4.98 -1.43 -2.52
N VAL A 233 4.92 -2.04 -1.34
CA VAL A 233 4.21 -1.49 -0.18
C VAL A 233 4.79 -0.15 0.25
N LEU A 234 6.13 -0.05 0.33
CA LEU A 234 6.83 1.18 0.66
C LEU A 234 6.49 2.30 -0.34
N SER A 235 6.56 2.01 -1.64
CA SER A 235 6.29 3.03 -2.66
C SER A 235 4.84 3.51 -2.67
N LEU A 236 3.88 2.64 -2.37
CA LEU A 236 2.47 3.04 -2.29
C LEU A 236 2.19 3.94 -1.08
N LYS A 237 2.89 3.72 0.03
CA LYS A 237 2.77 4.55 1.24
C LYS A 237 3.47 5.90 1.07
N SER A 238 4.59 5.95 0.35
CA SER A 238 5.33 7.20 0.12
C SER A 238 4.67 8.05 -0.98
N ALA A 239 4.45 9.33 -0.74
CA ALA A 239 3.90 10.27 -1.73
C ALA A 239 4.86 10.64 -2.88
N SER A 240 5.92 9.87 -3.09
CA SER A 240 6.95 10.09 -4.10
C SER A 240 6.58 9.46 -5.45
N SER A 241 7.14 10.00 -6.52
CA SER A 241 6.96 9.47 -7.88
C SER A 241 7.41 8.01 -7.97
N PRO A 242 6.72 7.17 -8.76
CA PRO A 242 7.05 5.77 -8.93
C PRO A 242 8.46 5.61 -9.50
N SER A 243 9.37 5.05 -8.70
CA SER A 243 10.72 4.71 -9.15
C SER A 243 10.68 3.54 -10.14
N ALA A 244 11.70 3.44 -11.00
CA ALA A 244 11.91 2.25 -11.83
C ALA A 244 11.93 0.98 -10.96
N ILE A 245 12.46 1.10 -9.74
CA ILE A 245 12.53 0.01 -8.77
C ILE A 245 11.14 -0.56 -8.46
N THR A 246 10.18 0.29 -8.17
CA THR A 246 8.81 -0.11 -7.82
C THR A 246 8.12 -0.81 -8.99
N LYS A 247 8.26 -0.27 -10.21
CA LYS A 247 7.64 -0.87 -11.40
C LYS A 247 8.20 -2.26 -11.68
N THR A 248 9.50 -2.45 -11.52
CA THR A 248 10.14 -3.77 -11.65
C THR A 248 9.68 -4.70 -10.54
N ALA A 249 9.63 -4.22 -9.29
CA ALA A 249 9.15 -5.00 -8.14
C ALA A 249 7.72 -5.53 -8.37
N ILE A 250 6.79 -4.72 -8.85
CA ILE A 250 5.42 -5.16 -9.19
C ILE A 250 5.43 -6.29 -10.23
N ARG A 251 6.27 -6.17 -11.26
CA ARG A 251 6.32 -7.14 -12.37
C ARG A 251 6.91 -8.49 -11.98
N VAL A 252 7.92 -8.49 -11.11
CA VAL A 252 8.66 -9.70 -10.73
C VAL A 252 8.10 -10.39 -9.49
N THR A 253 7.34 -9.68 -8.65
CA THR A 253 6.72 -10.28 -7.47
C THR A 253 5.75 -11.40 -7.91
N PRO A 254 5.87 -12.62 -7.35
CA PRO A 254 4.94 -13.72 -7.64
C PRO A 254 3.50 -13.33 -7.28
N SER A 255 2.54 -13.76 -8.10
CA SER A 255 1.13 -13.36 -7.97
C SER A 255 0.56 -13.73 -6.61
N GLU A 256 0.87 -14.92 -6.11
CA GLU A 256 0.45 -15.43 -4.79
C GLU A 256 0.98 -14.59 -3.61
N ARG A 257 2.01 -13.77 -3.82
CA ARG A 257 2.56 -12.85 -2.82
C ARG A 257 2.12 -11.41 -3.04
N LEU A 258 2.01 -10.99 -4.30
CA LEU A 258 1.61 -9.63 -4.64
C LEU A 258 0.20 -9.33 -4.14
N TRP A 259 -0.73 -10.26 -4.38
CA TRP A 259 -2.15 -10.15 -4.00
C TRP A 259 -2.36 -10.53 -2.52
N SER A 260 -1.59 -9.92 -1.62
CA SER A 260 -1.61 -10.21 -0.18
C SER A 260 -2.29 -9.12 0.66
N PRO A 261 -2.69 -9.42 1.91
CA PRO A 261 -3.25 -8.43 2.83
C PRO A 261 -2.35 -7.20 3.06
N ALA A 262 -1.03 -7.36 2.92
CA ALA A 262 -0.06 -6.27 3.03
C ALA A 262 -0.27 -5.21 1.94
N LEU A 263 -0.49 -5.64 0.69
CA LEU A 263 -0.82 -4.74 -0.42
C LEU A 263 -2.18 -4.07 -0.20
N HIS A 264 -3.19 -4.82 0.26
CA HIS A 264 -4.51 -4.28 0.53
C HIS A 264 -4.46 -3.15 1.57
N THR A 265 -3.70 -3.36 2.65
CA THR A 265 -3.48 -2.35 3.69
C THR A 265 -2.77 -1.12 3.15
N ALA A 266 -1.80 -1.30 2.24
CA ALA A 266 -1.09 -0.19 1.60
C ALA A 266 -2.02 0.63 0.69
N LEU A 267 -2.91 -0.03 -0.06
CA LEU A 267 -3.87 0.64 -0.96
C LEU A 267 -4.99 1.39 -0.24
N ALA A 268 -5.24 1.10 1.04
CA ALA A 268 -6.24 1.78 1.86
C ALA A 268 -5.77 3.16 2.38
N VAL A 269 -4.50 3.52 2.20
CA VAL A 269 -3.94 4.80 2.67
C VAL A 269 -4.30 5.94 1.69
N ASP A 270 -4.79 7.06 2.19
CA ASP A 270 -5.25 8.20 1.37
C ASP A 270 -4.19 8.79 0.41
N SER A 271 -2.89 8.61 0.72
CA SER A 271 -1.76 9.08 -0.09
C SER A 271 -1.62 8.34 -1.44
N VAL A 272 -2.26 7.18 -1.59
CA VAL A 272 -2.15 6.29 -2.76
C VAL A 272 -2.64 6.94 -4.04
N SER A 273 -3.60 7.87 -3.96
CA SER A 273 -4.12 8.64 -5.10
C SER A 273 -3.04 9.42 -5.87
N ARG A 274 -1.89 9.69 -5.24
CA ARG A 274 -0.76 10.44 -5.84
C ARG A 274 0.23 9.56 -6.61
N ASN A 275 0.21 8.24 -6.45
CA ASN A 275 1.13 7.32 -7.10
C ASN A 275 0.48 6.58 -8.30
N PHE A 276 -0.11 7.36 -9.22
CA PHE A 276 -0.85 6.82 -10.37
C PHE A 276 -0.03 5.85 -11.22
N GLY A 277 1.27 6.12 -11.42
CA GLY A 277 2.11 5.26 -12.25
C GLY A 277 2.37 3.87 -11.65
N SER A 278 2.45 3.72 -10.32
CA SER A 278 2.51 2.38 -9.69
C SER A 278 1.16 1.67 -9.77
N LEU A 279 0.07 2.40 -9.51
CA LEU A 279 -1.29 1.86 -9.61
C LEU A 279 -1.60 1.35 -11.01
N GLN A 280 -1.17 2.07 -12.06
CA GLN A 280 -1.34 1.63 -13.45
C GLN A 280 -0.59 0.32 -13.73
N VAL A 281 0.63 0.16 -13.20
CA VAL A 281 1.39 -1.10 -13.35
C VAL A 281 0.75 -2.23 -12.54
N LEU A 282 0.21 -1.95 -11.35
CA LEU A 282 -0.57 -2.93 -10.57
C LEU A 282 -1.84 -3.37 -11.31
N VAL A 283 -2.59 -2.43 -11.91
CA VAL A 283 -3.75 -2.75 -12.75
C VAL A 283 -3.33 -3.66 -13.91
N GLN A 284 -2.26 -3.30 -14.64
CA GLN A 284 -1.75 -4.12 -15.73
C GLN A 284 -1.35 -5.52 -15.26
N ARG A 285 -0.71 -5.61 -14.09
CA ARG A 285 -0.31 -6.89 -13.47
C ARG A 285 -1.53 -7.73 -13.08
N LEU A 286 -2.55 -7.13 -12.46
CA LEU A 286 -3.80 -7.82 -12.08
C LEU A 286 -4.52 -8.38 -13.30
N LEU A 287 -4.66 -7.57 -14.36
CA LEU A 287 -5.29 -8.01 -15.60
C LEU A 287 -4.47 -9.08 -16.32
N SER A 288 -3.14 -9.00 -16.26
CA SER A 288 -2.26 -10.03 -16.80
C SER A 288 -2.42 -11.34 -16.03
N ASP A 289 -2.44 -11.29 -14.70
CA ASP A 289 -2.59 -12.47 -13.85
C ASP A 289 -3.96 -13.12 -14.04
N LEU A 290 -5.02 -12.32 -14.22
CA LEU A 290 -6.35 -12.81 -14.59
C LEU A 290 -6.34 -13.46 -15.99
N ALA A 291 -5.51 -12.93 -16.91
CA ALA A 291 -5.36 -13.46 -18.26
C ALA A 291 -4.53 -14.75 -18.34
N THR A 292 -3.58 -14.94 -17.43
CA THR A 292 -2.77 -16.15 -17.33
C THR A 292 -3.31 -17.16 -16.32
N ASN A 293 -4.44 -16.88 -15.68
CA ASN A 293 -5.03 -17.71 -14.62
C ASN A 293 -4.15 -17.84 -13.37
N SER A 294 -3.31 -16.84 -13.10
CA SER A 294 -2.45 -16.76 -11.91
C SER A 294 -3.18 -16.23 -10.68
N VAL A 295 -4.35 -15.62 -10.86
CA VAL A 295 -5.24 -15.17 -9.78
C VAL A 295 -6.66 -15.69 -10.04
N ASP A 296 -7.37 -16.08 -8.99
CA ASP A 296 -8.76 -16.51 -9.09
C ASP A 296 -9.65 -15.32 -9.53
N PRO A 297 -10.63 -15.52 -10.43
CA PRO A 297 -11.51 -14.44 -10.88
C PRO A 297 -12.28 -13.73 -9.76
N GLU A 298 -12.73 -14.44 -8.72
CA GLU A 298 -13.45 -13.83 -7.60
C GLU A 298 -12.50 -12.97 -6.77
N GLU A 299 -11.29 -13.46 -6.52
CA GLU A 299 -10.26 -12.70 -5.83
C GLU A 299 -9.85 -11.45 -6.63
N ALA A 300 -9.63 -11.60 -7.94
CA ALA A 300 -9.39 -10.46 -8.82
C ALA A 300 -10.53 -9.45 -8.78
N GLY A 301 -11.78 -9.91 -8.63
CA GLY A 301 -12.93 -9.04 -8.45
C GLY A 301 -12.87 -8.22 -7.15
N VAL A 302 -12.38 -8.80 -6.05
CA VAL A 302 -12.15 -8.04 -4.81
C VAL A 302 -11.10 -6.96 -5.03
N TRP A 303 -9.99 -7.28 -5.71
CA TRP A 303 -8.93 -6.31 -6.01
C TRP A 303 -9.41 -5.19 -6.93
N LEU A 304 -10.14 -5.52 -8.00
CA LEU A 304 -10.71 -4.55 -8.93
C LEU A 304 -11.72 -3.60 -8.24
N ALA A 305 -12.39 -4.05 -7.18
CA ALA A 305 -13.30 -3.22 -6.38
C ALA A 305 -12.57 -2.25 -5.43
N THR A 306 -11.27 -2.43 -5.19
CA THR A 306 -10.47 -1.52 -4.35
C THR A 306 -10.51 -0.10 -4.92
N PRO A 307 -10.87 0.93 -4.13
CA PRO A 307 -11.06 2.29 -4.64
C PRO A 307 -9.86 2.85 -5.43
N ALA A 308 -8.64 2.60 -4.96
CA ALA A 308 -7.41 3.02 -5.65
C ALA A 308 -7.26 2.36 -7.04
N ILE A 309 -7.57 1.07 -7.14
CA ILE A 309 -7.51 0.30 -8.40
C ILE A 309 -8.64 0.73 -9.34
N ALA A 310 -9.87 0.89 -8.82
CA ALA A 310 -11.01 1.37 -9.60
C ALA A 310 -10.79 2.78 -10.18
N SER A 311 -10.24 3.69 -9.35
CA SER A 311 -9.84 5.04 -9.80
C SER A 311 -8.75 4.96 -10.88
N ALA A 312 -7.75 4.10 -10.71
CA ALA A 312 -6.69 3.91 -11.69
C ALA A 312 -7.24 3.36 -13.03
N LEU A 313 -8.15 2.39 -12.98
CA LEU A 313 -8.85 1.85 -14.15
C LEU A 313 -9.67 2.91 -14.88
N ARG A 314 -10.31 3.84 -14.15
CA ARG A 314 -11.08 4.92 -14.76
C ARG A 314 -10.21 5.88 -15.56
N ALA A 315 -9.02 6.19 -15.06
CA ALA A 315 -8.07 7.09 -15.72
C ALA A 315 -7.16 6.40 -16.74
N ALA A 316 -7.06 5.06 -16.73
CA ALA A 316 -6.26 4.30 -17.69
C ALA A 316 -6.77 4.46 -19.14
N THR A 317 -5.87 4.46 -20.12
CA THR A 317 -6.27 4.44 -21.54
C THR A 317 -6.76 3.05 -21.94
N SER A 318 -7.49 2.94 -23.05
CA SER A 318 -7.89 1.62 -23.56
C SER A 318 -6.69 0.72 -23.83
N TRP A 319 -5.59 1.27 -24.34
CA TRP A 319 -4.36 0.52 -24.59
C TRP A 319 -3.75 -0.07 -23.32
N ASP A 320 -3.78 0.66 -22.21
CA ASP A 320 -3.25 0.20 -20.93
C ASP A 320 -4.00 -1.01 -20.38
N ILE A 321 -5.32 -1.06 -20.60
CA ILE A 321 -6.19 -2.14 -20.15
C ILE A 321 -6.14 -3.32 -21.12
N GLU A 322 -5.95 -3.06 -22.42
CA GLU A 322 -5.91 -4.10 -23.45
C GLU A 322 -4.58 -4.85 -23.53
N ARG A 323 -3.45 -4.16 -23.31
CA ARG A 323 -2.11 -4.74 -23.47
C ARG A 323 -1.91 -6.04 -22.64
N PRO A 324 -2.39 -6.16 -21.40
CA PRO A 324 -2.33 -7.42 -20.64
C PRO A 324 -3.07 -8.59 -21.29
N PHE A 325 -4.03 -8.34 -22.19
CA PHE A 325 -4.84 -9.35 -22.86
C PHE A 325 -4.33 -9.75 -24.25
N VAL A 326 -3.07 -9.47 -24.60
CA VAL A 326 -2.51 -9.84 -25.91
C VAL A 326 -2.40 -11.37 -26.06
N ASN A 327 -2.03 -12.08 -24.99
CA ASN A 327 -1.93 -13.54 -24.96
C ASN A 327 -3.22 -14.16 -24.43
N ARG A 328 -4.28 -14.15 -25.25
CA ARG A 328 -5.63 -14.59 -24.83
C ARG A 328 -5.71 -16.10 -24.67
N SER A 329 -6.04 -16.59 -23.49
CA SER A 329 -6.61 -17.93 -23.35
C SER A 329 -8.05 -17.96 -23.90
N PRO A 330 -8.54 -19.09 -24.41
CA PRO A 330 -9.94 -19.24 -24.85
C PRO A 330 -10.95 -18.84 -23.77
N ASP A 331 -10.66 -19.15 -22.51
CA ASP A 331 -11.55 -18.91 -21.36
C ASP A 331 -11.43 -17.50 -20.74
N LEU A 332 -10.61 -16.62 -21.32
CA LEU A 332 -10.34 -15.29 -20.75
C LEU A 332 -11.63 -14.49 -20.56
N LEU A 333 -12.52 -14.50 -21.56
CA LEU A 333 -13.79 -13.78 -21.49
C LEU A 333 -14.64 -14.28 -20.31
N HIS A 334 -14.72 -15.60 -20.12
CA HIS A 334 -15.47 -16.21 -19.02
C HIS A 334 -14.90 -15.79 -17.66
N ARG A 335 -13.57 -15.81 -17.50
CA ARG A 335 -12.91 -15.36 -16.26
C ARG A 335 -13.17 -13.88 -15.96
N VAL A 336 -13.09 -13.01 -16.97
CA VAL A 336 -13.37 -11.58 -16.76
C VAL A 336 -14.85 -11.33 -16.45
N ILE A 337 -15.79 -12.10 -17.01
CA ILE A 337 -17.21 -12.05 -16.64
C ILE A 337 -17.40 -12.39 -15.16
N ARG A 338 -16.75 -13.46 -14.67
CA ARG A 338 -16.81 -13.84 -13.25
C ARG A 338 -16.21 -12.76 -12.33
N ALA A 339 -15.02 -12.25 -12.66
CA ALA A 339 -14.43 -11.14 -11.91
C ALA A 339 -15.34 -9.91 -11.90
N THR A 340 -15.96 -9.57 -13.03
CA THR A 340 -16.91 -8.45 -13.12
C THR A 340 -18.16 -8.68 -12.28
N ALA A 341 -18.67 -9.92 -12.20
CA ALA A 341 -19.80 -10.26 -11.34
C ALA A 341 -19.46 -9.95 -9.88
N ARG A 342 -18.29 -10.41 -9.43
CA ARG A 342 -17.82 -10.17 -8.08
C ARG A 342 -17.59 -8.69 -7.77
N VAL A 343 -17.01 -7.92 -8.69
CA VAL A 343 -16.81 -6.48 -8.49
C VAL A 343 -18.15 -5.76 -8.31
N ARG A 344 -19.18 -6.14 -9.07
CA ARG A 344 -20.49 -5.48 -9.02
C ARG A 344 -21.22 -5.69 -7.69
N ASP A 345 -20.90 -6.76 -6.96
CA ASP A 345 -21.40 -6.94 -5.59
C ASP A 345 -20.72 -6.00 -4.59
N LEU A 346 -19.55 -5.44 -4.94
CA LEU A 346 -18.66 -4.70 -4.04
C LEU A 346 -18.52 -3.21 -4.40
N SER A 347 -18.76 -2.84 -5.65
CA SER A 347 -18.51 -1.50 -6.17
C SER A 347 -19.49 -1.12 -7.28
N THR A 348 -19.90 0.15 -7.30
CA THR A 348 -20.71 0.77 -8.36
C THR A 348 -19.87 1.64 -9.29
N ASP A 349 -18.53 1.58 -9.21
CA ASP A 349 -17.67 2.40 -10.04
C ASP A 349 -17.70 1.91 -11.51
N PRO A 350 -18.13 2.73 -12.48
CA PRO A 350 -18.20 2.32 -13.88
C PRO A 350 -16.82 2.01 -14.49
N GLY A 351 -15.72 2.49 -13.90
CA GLY A 351 -14.36 2.15 -14.33
C GLY A 351 -14.07 0.65 -14.27
N THR A 352 -14.74 -0.07 -13.36
CA THR A 352 -14.49 -1.50 -13.10
C THR A 352 -15.02 -2.44 -14.19
N VAL A 353 -16.00 -2.01 -15.00
CA VAL A 353 -16.53 -2.82 -16.11
C VAL A 353 -15.73 -2.63 -17.41
N ARG A 354 -14.78 -1.69 -17.46
CA ARG A 354 -13.97 -1.40 -18.67
C ARG A 354 -13.15 -2.59 -19.17
N PRO A 355 -12.51 -3.42 -18.33
CA PRO A 355 -11.79 -4.61 -18.80
C PRO A 355 -12.71 -5.57 -19.57
N LEU A 356 -13.92 -5.81 -19.07
CA LEU A 356 -14.92 -6.62 -19.76
C LEU A 356 -15.35 -5.98 -21.08
N GLY A 357 -15.62 -4.67 -21.09
CA GLY A 357 -16.00 -3.93 -22.29
C GLY A 357 -14.98 -4.06 -23.43
N LEU A 358 -13.68 -3.95 -23.12
CA LEU A 358 -12.61 -4.07 -24.11
C LEU A 358 -12.45 -5.50 -24.66
N LEU A 359 -12.67 -6.52 -23.81
CA LEU A 359 -12.69 -7.91 -24.27
C LEU A 359 -13.91 -8.18 -25.15
N LEU A 360 -15.08 -7.71 -24.74
CA LEU A 360 -16.33 -7.81 -25.48
C LEU A 360 -16.21 -7.14 -26.86
N ALA A 361 -15.56 -5.99 -26.96
CA ALA A 361 -15.35 -5.29 -28.24
C ALA A 361 -14.55 -6.12 -29.27
N ARG A 362 -13.81 -7.14 -28.81
CA ARG A 362 -12.92 -7.98 -29.63
C ARG A 362 -13.33 -9.45 -29.60
N ALA A 363 -14.45 -9.77 -28.97
CA ALA A 363 -14.98 -11.11 -28.88
C ALA A 363 -15.73 -11.48 -30.16
N TRP A 364 -15.58 -12.73 -30.58
CA TRP A 364 -16.24 -13.26 -31.77
C TRP A 364 -17.56 -13.93 -31.41
N GLY A 365 -18.43 -14.17 -32.40
CA GLY A 365 -19.77 -14.72 -32.19
C GLY A 365 -19.78 -15.97 -31.30
N ASP A 366 -18.90 -16.94 -31.55
CA ASP A 366 -18.84 -18.20 -30.78
C ASP A 366 -18.46 -17.98 -29.32
N GLN A 367 -17.53 -17.06 -29.05
CA GLN A 367 -17.12 -16.71 -27.69
C GLN A 367 -18.28 -16.05 -26.92
N ILE A 368 -19.07 -15.23 -27.60
CA ILE A 368 -20.27 -14.63 -27.02
C ILE A 368 -21.33 -15.69 -26.76
N ALA A 369 -21.58 -16.58 -27.73
CA ALA A 369 -22.56 -17.66 -27.60
C ALA A 369 -22.30 -18.53 -26.36
N GLN A 370 -21.05 -18.93 -26.14
CA GLN A 370 -20.64 -19.73 -24.99
C GLN A 370 -20.82 -19.00 -23.64
N ASN A 371 -20.81 -17.68 -23.66
CA ASN A 371 -20.88 -16.85 -22.45
C ASN A 371 -22.24 -16.17 -22.23
N ILE A 372 -23.26 -16.46 -23.06
CA ILE A 372 -24.61 -15.88 -22.90
C ILE A 372 -25.15 -16.05 -21.47
N PRO A 373 -25.16 -17.25 -20.85
CA PRO A 373 -25.72 -17.42 -19.51
C PRO A 373 -25.02 -16.54 -18.47
N ALA A 374 -23.69 -16.45 -18.52
CA ALA A 374 -22.91 -15.65 -17.58
C ALA A 374 -23.06 -14.14 -17.83
N LEU A 375 -23.21 -13.70 -19.08
CA LEU A 375 -23.53 -12.30 -19.37
C LEU A 375 -24.95 -11.92 -18.88
N LEU A 376 -25.90 -12.86 -18.93
CA LEU A 376 -27.25 -12.62 -18.44
C LEU A 376 -27.32 -12.46 -16.92
N THR A 377 -26.44 -13.10 -16.15
CA THR A 377 -26.39 -12.87 -14.68
C THR A 377 -25.91 -11.46 -14.36
N LEU A 378 -25.07 -10.86 -15.21
CA LEU A 378 -24.62 -9.47 -15.07
C LEU A 378 -25.66 -8.43 -15.50
N LEU A 379 -26.74 -8.83 -16.17
CA LEU A 379 -27.74 -7.93 -16.73
C LEU A 379 -29.09 -8.13 -16.05
N PRO A 380 -29.27 -7.66 -14.80
CA PRO A 380 -30.48 -7.89 -14.03
C PRO A 380 -31.69 -7.19 -14.64
N VAL A 381 -32.88 -7.69 -14.30
CA VAL A 381 -34.18 -7.10 -14.62
C VAL A 381 -34.96 -7.04 -13.29
N PRO A 382 -35.43 -5.87 -12.81
CA PRO A 382 -35.44 -4.56 -13.48
C PRO A 382 -34.05 -3.92 -13.62
N VAL A 383 -33.92 -2.95 -14.53
CA VAL A 383 -32.67 -2.24 -14.80
C VAL A 383 -32.34 -1.27 -13.64
N PRO A 384 -31.21 -1.44 -12.93
CA PRO A 384 -30.78 -0.50 -11.90
C PRO A 384 -30.46 0.87 -12.48
N ALA A 385 -30.70 1.93 -11.71
CA ALA A 385 -30.36 3.31 -12.07
C ALA A 385 -28.86 3.62 -11.86
N ASP A 386 -27.97 2.67 -12.18
CA ASP A 386 -26.53 2.80 -12.01
C ASP A 386 -25.82 3.03 -13.36
N GLN A 387 -24.78 3.86 -13.34
CA GLN A 387 -23.97 4.18 -14.51
C GLN A 387 -23.10 2.99 -14.96
N GLY A 388 -22.61 2.17 -14.02
CA GLY A 388 -21.86 0.96 -14.33
C GLY A 388 -22.69 -0.03 -15.15
N ASP A 389 -23.95 -0.22 -14.77
CA ASP A 389 -24.89 -1.08 -15.48
C ASP A 389 -25.20 -0.61 -16.89
N LEU A 390 -25.38 0.70 -17.07
CA LEU A 390 -25.60 1.26 -18.39
C LEU A 390 -24.37 1.10 -19.29
N LEU A 391 -23.17 1.30 -18.74
CA LEU A 391 -21.92 1.09 -19.47
C LEU A 391 -21.77 -0.36 -19.91
N LEU A 392 -22.01 -1.32 -19.00
CA LEU A 392 -21.96 -2.75 -19.33
C LEU A 392 -22.97 -3.13 -20.42
N ARG A 393 -24.23 -2.67 -20.31
CA ARG A 393 -25.25 -2.89 -21.35
C ARG A 393 -24.83 -2.31 -22.69
N ALA A 394 -24.22 -1.13 -22.69
CA ALA A 394 -23.71 -0.50 -23.89
C ALA A 394 -22.59 -1.31 -24.54
N GLU A 395 -21.64 -1.83 -23.76
CA GLU A 395 -20.56 -2.69 -24.27
C GLU A 395 -21.12 -4.00 -24.86
N VAL A 396 -21.98 -4.70 -24.13
CA VAL A 396 -22.65 -5.92 -24.63
C VAL A 396 -23.40 -5.62 -25.92
N PHE A 397 -24.19 -4.54 -25.97
CA PHE A 397 -24.90 -4.13 -27.17
C PHE A 397 -23.97 -3.86 -28.36
N GLY A 398 -22.83 -3.19 -28.12
CA GLY A 398 -21.81 -2.96 -29.13
C GLY A 398 -21.26 -4.23 -29.75
N THR A 399 -20.97 -5.21 -28.91
CA THR A 399 -20.49 -6.52 -29.34
C THR A 399 -21.52 -7.25 -30.17
N LEU A 400 -22.79 -7.26 -29.74
CA LEU A 400 -23.88 -7.83 -30.52
C LEU A 400 -24.03 -7.13 -31.87
N ARG A 401 -23.75 -5.82 -31.93
CA ARG A 401 -23.78 -5.08 -33.20
C ARG A 401 -22.72 -5.53 -34.19
N HIS A 402 -21.57 -5.97 -33.70
CA HIS A 402 -20.46 -6.40 -34.53
C HIS A 402 -20.59 -7.87 -34.95
N ALA A 403 -20.92 -8.76 -34.00
CA ALA A 403 -20.94 -10.20 -34.23
C ALA A 403 -22.08 -10.88 -33.45
N PRO A 404 -23.35 -10.72 -33.86
CA PRO A 404 -24.47 -11.33 -33.14
C PRO A 404 -24.52 -12.84 -33.39
N PRO A 405 -24.31 -13.70 -32.37
CA PRO A 405 -24.45 -15.15 -32.56
C PRO A 405 -25.91 -15.58 -32.52
N GLU A 406 -26.17 -16.85 -32.88
CA GLU A 406 -27.47 -17.47 -32.66
C GLU A 406 -27.81 -17.48 -31.16
N GLY A 407 -29.08 -17.20 -30.82
CA GLY A 407 -29.55 -17.17 -29.42
C GLY A 407 -29.24 -15.89 -28.63
N ALA A 408 -28.45 -14.94 -29.16
CA ALA A 408 -28.13 -13.70 -28.44
C ALA A 408 -29.25 -12.63 -28.40
N TRP A 409 -30.43 -12.94 -28.95
CA TRP A 409 -31.60 -12.07 -28.90
C TRP A 409 -31.95 -11.66 -27.47
N ILE A 410 -31.76 -12.53 -26.49
CA ILE A 410 -32.07 -12.26 -25.08
C ILE A 410 -31.13 -11.20 -24.47
N LEU A 411 -29.87 -11.14 -24.92
CA LEU A 411 -28.96 -10.07 -24.55
C LEU A 411 -29.35 -8.75 -25.23
N ALA A 412 -29.74 -8.81 -26.51
CA ALA A 412 -30.20 -7.64 -27.24
C ALA A 412 -31.46 -7.02 -26.60
N GLU A 413 -32.43 -7.86 -26.21
CA GLU A 413 -33.64 -7.47 -25.49
C GLU A 413 -33.32 -6.71 -24.19
N ARG A 414 -32.36 -7.21 -23.40
CA ARG A 414 -31.95 -6.58 -22.13
C ARG A 414 -31.13 -5.31 -22.30
N CYS A 415 -30.39 -5.15 -23.38
CA CYS A 415 -29.47 -4.03 -23.56
C CYS A 415 -30.06 -2.89 -24.40
N PHE A 416 -30.90 -3.19 -25.39
CA PHE A 416 -31.26 -2.24 -26.43
C PHE A 416 -31.95 -0.98 -25.90
N HIS A 417 -33.06 -1.13 -25.15
CA HIS A 417 -33.86 0.02 -24.75
C HIS A 417 -33.11 1.00 -23.82
N PRO A 418 -32.41 0.54 -22.75
CA PRO A 418 -31.59 1.44 -21.91
C PRO A 418 -30.51 2.19 -22.70
N VAL A 419 -29.84 1.50 -23.63
CA VAL A 419 -28.77 2.09 -24.46
C VAL A 419 -29.35 3.07 -25.46
N TYR A 420 -30.44 2.70 -26.15
CA TYR A 420 -31.11 3.56 -27.13
C TYR A 420 -31.61 4.87 -26.49
N THR A 421 -32.26 4.78 -25.34
CA THR A 421 -32.72 5.94 -24.57
C THR A 421 -31.54 6.84 -24.18
N SER A 422 -30.44 6.24 -23.74
CA SER A 422 -29.22 6.98 -23.37
C SER A 422 -28.55 7.66 -24.55
N ILE A 423 -28.62 7.07 -25.76
CA ILE A 423 -28.15 7.70 -27.00
C ILE A 423 -29.01 8.91 -27.34
N LEU A 424 -30.35 8.79 -27.27
CA LEU A 424 -31.26 9.91 -27.51
C LEU A 424 -31.01 11.08 -26.54
N ASN A 425 -30.75 10.76 -25.27
CA ASN A 425 -30.49 11.74 -24.22
C ASN A 425 -29.03 12.24 -24.20
N ASN A 426 -28.20 11.85 -25.17
CA ASN A 426 -26.77 12.21 -25.23
C ASN A 426 -25.99 11.92 -23.95
N SER A 427 -26.28 10.79 -23.30
CA SER A 427 -25.68 10.45 -22.00
C SER A 427 -24.14 10.51 -22.04
N PRO A 428 -23.50 11.16 -21.05
CA PRO A 428 -22.06 11.29 -20.99
C PRO A 428 -21.37 9.94 -20.76
N ILE A 429 -21.98 9.01 -20.02
CA ILE A 429 -21.36 7.69 -19.74
C ILE A 429 -21.03 6.92 -21.03
N LEU A 430 -21.81 7.13 -22.09
CA LEU A 430 -21.60 6.47 -23.36
C LEU A 430 -20.27 6.92 -24.02
N THR A 431 -19.63 8.02 -23.60
CA THR A 431 -18.30 8.42 -24.14
C THR A 431 -17.20 7.43 -23.76
N LEU A 432 -17.41 6.66 -22.70
CA LEU A 432 -16.48 5.61 -22.25
C LEU A 432 -16.62 4.31 -23.05
N VAL A 433 -17.66 4.20 -23.89
CA VAL A 433 -17.98 2.98 -24.62
C VAL A 433 -17.06 2.78 -25.82
N THR A 434 -16.47 1.60 -25.93
CA THR A 434 -15.43 1.25 -26.92
C THR A 434 -15.81 1.53 -28.37
N TRP A 435 -17.09 1.35 -28.73
CA TRP A 435 -17.58 1.46 -30.10
C TRP A 435 -18.25 2.79 -30.44
N ARG A 436 -18.40 3.73 -29.50
CA ARG A 436 -19.22 4.95 -29.73
C ARG A 436 -18.71 5.81 -30.91
N SER A 437 -17.39 5.84 -31.12
CA SER A 437 -16.78 6.59 -32.23
C SER A 437 -17.25 6.12 -33.61
N SER A 438 -17.67 4.86 -33.76
CA SER A 438 -18.11 4.28 -35.03
C SER A 438 -19.52 4.66 -35.47
N LEU A 439 -20.30 5.36 -34.62
CA LEU A 439 -21.73 5.63 -34.85
C LEU A 439 -22.10 7.02 -35.38
N ARG A 440 -21.12 7.87 -35.74
CA ARG A 440 -21.40 9.26 -36.13
C ARG A 440 -21.88 9.38 -37.59
N PRO A 441 -22.80 10.33 -37.89
CA PRO A 441 -23.42 11.32 -37.00
C PRO A 441 -24.80 10.94 -36.42
N ASN A 442 -25.39 9.79 -36.76
CA ASN A 442 -26.81 9.50 -36.50
C ASN A 442 -27.03 8.19 -35.69
N ALA A 443 -26.35 8.06 -34.55
CA ALA A 443 -26.28 6.86 -33.72
C ALA A 443 -27.64 6.20 -33.43
N ALA A 444 -28.65 6.98 -33.01
CA ALA A 444 -29.99 6.46 -32.72
C ALA A 444 -30.66 5.86 -33.96
N LYS A 445 -30.49 6.48 -35.13
CA LYS A 445 -30.99 5.95 -36.41
C LYS A 445 -30.29 4.64 -36.78
N TYR A 446 -28.98 4.55 -36.59
CA TYR A 446 -28.24 3.31 -36.83
C TYR A 446 -28.68 2.19 -35.88
N CYS A 447 -28.90 2.48 -34.59
CA CYS A 447 -29.31 1.46 -33.61
C CYS A 447 -30.68 0.85 -33.95
N ARG A 448 -31.67 1.68 -34.31
CA ARG A 448 -33.00 1.17 -34.71
C ARG A 448 -32.96 0.40 -36.04
N HIS A 449 -32.07 0.77 -36.97
CA HIS A 449 -31.88 0.02 -38.21
C HIS A 449 -31.28 -1.34 -37.91
N TRP A 450 -30.20 -1.35 -37.13
CA TRP A 450 -29.56 -2.58 -36.69
C TRP A 450 -30.54 -3.54 -36.00
N LEU A 451 -31.40 -3.03 -35.11
CA LEU A 451 -32.42 -3.84 -34.44
C LEU A 451 -33.29 -4.59 -35.45
N LEU A 452 -33.92 -3.87 -36.39
CA LEU A 452 -34.80 -4.48 -37.40
C LEU A 452 -34.05 -5.43 -38.32
N ASP A 453 -32.94 -4.95 -38.90
CA ASP A 453 -32.21 -5.66 -39.95
C ASP A 453 -31.62 -6.97 -39.36
N THR A 454 -31.05 -6.91 -38.15
CA THR A 454 -30.49 -8.09 -37.46
C THR A 454 -31.57 -9.12 -37.11
N TRP A 455 -32.74 -8.70 -36.62
CA TRP A 455 -33.83 -9.64 -36.30
C TRP A 455 -34.34 -10.36 -37.55
N CYS A 456 -34.44 -9.65 -38.68
CA CYS A 456 -34.84 -10.23 -39.96
C CYS A 456 -33.79 -11.21 -40.49
N GLU A 457 -32.51 -10.81 -40.49
CA GLU A 457 -31.40 -11.62 -41.00
C GLU A 457 -31.18 -12.89 -40.17
N ARG A 458 -31.17 -12.75 -38.84
CA ARG A 458 -30.92 -13.86 -37.91
C ARG A 458 -32.17 -14.69 -37.58
N ARG A 459 -33.34 -14.25 -38.04
CA ARG A 459 -34.63 -14.90 -37.76
C ARG A 459 -34.85 -15.14 -36.26
N TRP A 460 -34.48 -14.16 -35.45
CA TRP A 460 -34.67 -14.21 -33.99
C TRP A 460 -36.17 -14.16 -33.62
N PRO A 461 -36.56 -14.62 -32.42
CA PRO A 461 -37.96 -14.70 -32.00
C PRO A 461 -38.70 -13.36 -32.10
N THR A 462 -39.92 -13.41 -32.65
CA THR A 462 -40.79 -12.24 -32.84
C THR A 462 -41.28 -11.64 -31.53
N GLU A 463 -41.50 -12.47 -30.53
CA GLU A 463 -41.96 -12.10 -29.20
C GLU A 463 -40.92 -11.20 -28.50
N SER A 464 -39.64 -11.60 -28.54
CA SER A 464 -38.53 -10.80 -27.99
C SER A 464 -38.28 -9.51 -28.75
N PHE A 465 -38.55 -9.48 -30.06
CA PHE A 465 -38.54 -8.23 -30.82
C PHE A 465 -39.59 -7.26 -30.28
N ILE A 466 -40.79 -7.74 -30.02
CA ILE A 466 -41.89 -6.93 -29.48
C ILE A 466 -41.57 -6.45 -28.07
N THR A 467 -41.00 -7.30 -27.20
CA THR A 467 -40.54 -6.90 -25.86
C THR A 467 -39.53 -5.74 -25.93
N SER A 468 -38.64 -5.75 -26.92
CA SER A 468 -37.65 -4.67 -27.13
C SER A 468 -38.29 -3.33 -27.52
N LEU A 469 -39.55 -3.33 -27.99
CA LEU A 469 -40.32 -2.16 -28.41
C LEU A 469 -41.44 -1.76 -27.44
N ALA A 470 -41.82 -2.66 -26.52
CA ALA A 470 -43.04 -2.56 -25.70
C ALA A 470 -43.18 -1.25 -24.92
N ASN A 471 -42.06 -0.63 -24.55
CA ASN A 471 -42.04 0.57 -23.70
C ASN A 471 -41.82 1.89 -24.47
N ASP A 472 -41.67 1.87 -25.80
CA ASP A 472 -41.46 3.08 -26.61
C ASP A 472 -42.25 3.03 -27.92
N ARG A 473 -43.47 3.61 -27.85
CA ARG A 473 -44.37 3.74 -29.01
C ARG A 473 -43.73 4.47 -30.19
N ALA A 474 -42.95 5.52 -29.92
CA ALA A 474 -42.33 6.33 -30.98
C ALA A 474 -41.20 5.57 -31.67
N LEU A 475 -40.45 4.74 -30.93
CA LEU A 475 -39.48 3.82 -31.50
C LEU A 475 -40.16 2.75 -32.34
N ALA A 476 -41.23 2.12 -31.84
CA ALA A 476 -41.99 1.13 -32.58
C ALA A 476 -42.51 1.69 -33.93
N GLU A 477 -43.10 2.88 -33.92
CA GLU A 477 -43.55 3.57 -35.13
C GLU A 477 -42.41 3.80 -36.12
N ARG A 478 -41.24 4.27 -35.64
CA ARG A 478 -40.05 4.50 -36.48
C ARG A 478 -39.49 3.20 -37.07
N VAL A 479 -39.54 2.11 -36.33
CA VAL A 479 -39.07 0.78 -36.76
C VAL A 479 -40.03 0.17 -37.78
N PHE A 480 -41.34 0.20 -37.52
CA PHE A 480 -42.36 -0.32 -38.43
C PHE A 480 -42.42 0.47 -39.75
N LYS A 481 -42.33 1.81 -39.71
CA LYS A 481 -42.23 2.64 -40.92
C LYS A 481 -41.00 2.30 -41.77
N ARG A 482 -39.90 1.90 -41.13
CA ARG A 482 -38.71 1.41 -41.85
C ARG A 482 -39.00 0.04 -42.48
N ALA A 483 -39.53 -0.90 -41.70
CA ALA A 483 -39.82 -2.25 -42.17
C ALA A 483 -40.76 -2.26 -43.38
N ALA A 484 -41.73 -1.34 -43.43
CA ALA A 484 -42.61 -1.16 -44.59
C ALA A 484 -41.89 -0.68 -45.87
N LYS A 485 -40.73 -0.02 -45.76
CA LYS A 485 -40.07 0.71 -46.87
C LYS A 485 -38.77 0.09 -47.38
N VAL A 486 -38.10 -0.75 -46.59
CA VAL A 486 -36.69 -1.13 -46.86
C VAL A 486 -36.54 -2.31 -47.81
N SER A 487 -37.18 -3.44 -47.54
CA SER A 487 -36.99 -4.66 -48.33
C SER A 487 -38.19 -5.60 -48.23
N ARG A 488 -38.34 -6.53 -49.18
CA ARG A 488 -39.37 -7.58 -49.11
C ARG A 488 -39.25 -8.42 -47.83
N THR A 489 -38.02 -8.69 -47.38
CA THR A 489 -37.77 -9.45 -46.14
C THR A 489 -38.29 -8.70 -44.91
N THR A 490 -38.01 -7.40 -44.80
CA THR A 490 -38.47 -6.58 -43.67
C THR A 490 -39.98 -6.32 -43.71
N GLN A 491 -40.58 -6.21 -44.89
CA GLN A 491 -42.04 -6.16 -45.07
C GLN A 491 -42.72 -7.48 -44.64
N ALA A 492 -42.18 -8.63 -45.07
CA ALA A 492 -42.70 -9.94 -44.67
C ALA A 492 -42.61 -10.14 -43.16
N PHE A 493 -41.49 -9.72 -42.55
CA PHE A 493 -41.35 -9.72 -41.09
C PHE A 493 -42.39 -8.82 -40.42
N LEU A 494 -42.58 -7.58 -40.91
CA LEU A 494 -43.61 -6.66 -40.40
C LEU A 494 -45.00 -7.30 -40.42
N LEU A 495 -45.39 -7.94 -41.53
CA LEU A 495 -46.69 -8.62 -41.63
C LEU A 495 -46.80 -9.80 -40.64
N ALA A 496 -45.71 -10.54 -40.42
CA ALA A 496 -45.68 -11.65 -39.47
C ALA A 496 -45.87 -11.21 -38.01
N LEU A 497 -45.52 -9.96 -37.65
CA LEU A 497 -45.70 -9.43 -36.29
C LEU A 497 -47.17 -9.27 -35.88
N GLY A 498 -48.11 -9.25 -36.83
CA GLY A 498 -49.51 -8.95 -36.53
C GLY A 498 -50.11 -9.84 -35.44
N ARG A 499 -50.03 -11.17 -35.57
CA ARG A 499 -50.62 -12.08 -34.58
C ARG A 499 -49.98 -11.93 -33.20
N PRO A 500 -48.63 -11.95 -33.04
CA PRO A 500 -47.97 -11.69 -31.75
C PRO A 500 -48.32 -10.33 -31.12
N LEU A 501 -48.48 -9.27 -31.93
CA LEU A 501 -48.76 -7.92 -31.43
C LEU A 501 -50.12 -7.77 -30.76
N ARG A 502 -51.08 -8.69 -30.95
CA ARG A 502 -52.39 -8.63 -30.29
C ARG A 502 -52.31 -8.66 -28.76
N ALA A 503 -51.23 -9.21 -28.20
CA ALA A 503 -50.95 -9.16 -26.76
C ALA A 503 -50.49 -7.77 -26.27
N HIS A 504 -50.17 -6.84 -27.18
CA HIS A 504 -49.68 -5.49 -26.90
C HIS A 504 -50.55 -4.45 -27.63
N PRO A 505 -51.72 -4.07 -27.09
CA PRO A 505 -52.72 -3.27 -27.79
C PRO A 505 -52.21 -1.94 -28.35
N GLU A 506 -51.28 -1.29 -27.65
CA GLU A 506 -50.68 -0.02 -28.10
C GLU A 506 -49.80 -0.20 -29.32
N LEU A 507 -48.96 -1.23 -29.34
CA LEU A 507 -48.10 -1.54 -30.48
C LEU A 507 -48.91 -2.08 -31.67
N TRP A 508 -49.96 -2.87 -31.41
CA TRP A 508 -50.90 -3.34 -32.43
C TRP A 508 -51.53 -2.19 -33.22
N ARG A 509 -51.98 -1.13 -32.53
CA ARG A 509 -52.56 0.06 -33.19
C ARG A 509 -51.54 0.73 -34.13
N VAL A 510 -50.31 0.96 -33.64
CA VAL A 510 -49.24 1.56 -34.45
C VAL A 510 -48.92 0.69 -35.67
N TRP A 511 -48.90 -0.63 -35.50
CA TRP A 511 -48.70 -1.56 -36.60
C TRP A 511 -49.84 -1.51 -37.63
N ALA A 512 -51.09 -1.54 -37.16
CA ALA A 512 -52.27 -1.49 -38.02
C ALA A 512 -52.29 -0.23 -38.88
N ASP A 513 -52.00 0.93 -38.28
CA ASP A 513 -51.94 2.23 -38.97
C ASP A 513 -50.87 2.30 -40.07
N ILE A 514 -49.81 1.49 -39.97
CA ILE A 514 -48.69 1.46 -40.94
C ILE A 514 -48.93 0.44 -42.05
N VAL A 515 -49.66 -0.64 -41.77
CA VAL A 515 -49.92 -1.74 -42.71
C VAL A 515 -51.21 -1.52 -43.52
N SER A 516 -52.19 -0.79 -42.97
CA SER A 516 -53.35 -0.29 -43.71
C SER A 516 -52.96 0.75 -44.74
#